data_AF-A0A440FHB0-F1
#
_entry.id   AF-A0A440FHB0-F1
#
_cell.length_a   1.000
_cell.length_b   1.000
_cell.length_c   1.000
_cell.angle_alpha   90.00
_cell.angle_beta   90.00
_cell.angle_gamma   90.00
#
_symmetry.space_group_name_H-M   'P 1'
#
loop_
_entity.id
_entity.type
_entity.pdbx_description
1 polymer ?
#
loop_
_entity_poly.entity_id
_entity_poly.type
_entity_poly.pdbx_seq_one_letter_code
_entity_poly.pdbx_strand_id
1 'polypeptide(L)'
;MASNDRPRAIADVSAGTILATVTIAVPPERVFRAITADDQIPLWWGADDMYRTTKHTADLRPGGAWRSEGKSADGQDFHVGGEYLEVEPPHRLVMTWKAPWDGDNVTTVTYTLEAVEEGTRLTLRHDGFGPRQESCRSHGSGWERVLGWLGGFLAAEAGRNAPAVFHCRLIPPRPDFAFTMTEEERALMGDHADYLRSQLRHGTMMIAGPVADPAGPWGLCILRVATEAEARAVTDGDPVLRSGRGFRYEVLPMMSVIM
;
A
#
# COMPACT_ATOMS: atom_id res chain seq x y z
N MET A 1 5.74 9.48 -8.69
CA MET A 1 4.81 9.05 -7.62
C MET A 1 3.48 8.83 -8.29
N ALA A 2 2.91 7.62 -8.25
CA ALA A 2 1.57 7.40 -8.75
C ALA A 2 0.61 8.12 -7.80
N SER A 3 0.05 9.25 -8.26
CA SER A 3 -0.92 10.04 -7.49
C SER A 3 -2.30 9.46 -7.79
N ASN A 4 -3.05 9.13 -6.74
CA ASN A 4 -4.47 8.82 -6.94
C ASN A 4 -5.17 10.05 -7.49
N ASP A 5 -6.13 9.82 -8.38
CA ASP A 5 -7.04 10.88 -8.78
C ASP A 5 -7.93 11.27 -7.59
N ARG A 6 -8.32 12.55 -7.54
CA ARG A 6 -9.30 13.01 -6.56
C ARG A 6 -10.61 12.26 -6.81
N PRO A 7 -11.20 11.60 -5.78
CA PRO A 7 -12.51 10.97 -5.92
C PRO A 7 -13.54 11.98 -6.38
N ARG A 8 -14.50 11.52 -7.18
CA ARG A 8 -15.63 12.32 -7.63
C ARG A 8 -16.91 11.55 -7.40
N ALA A 9 -17.93 12.19 -6.85
CA ALA A 9 -19.28 11.63 -6.78
C ALA A 9 -20.32 12.58 -7.39
N ILE A 10 -21.29 12.01 -8.10
CA ILE A 10 -22.43 12.72 -8.68
C ILE A 10 -23.70 12.01 -8.22
N ALA A 11 -24.60 12.77 -7.61
CA ALA A 11 -25.93 12.30 -7.23
C ALA A 11 -26.96 12.75 -8.28
N ASP A 12 -27.46 11.82 -9.09
CA ASP A 12 -28.66 12.03 -9.89
C ASP A 12 -29.89 11.82 -9.00
N VAL A 13 -30.34 12.93 -8.41
CA VAL A 13 -31.50 12.95 -7.51
C VAL A 13 -32.82 12.68 -8.23
N SER A 14 -32.86 12.84 -9.57
CA SER A 14 -34.06 12.55 -10.35
C SER A 14 -34.23 11.05 -10.57
N ALA A 15 -33.11 10.34 -10.79
CA ALA A 15 -33.07 8.89 -10.89
C ALA A 15 -32.91 8.18 -9.54
N GLY A 16 -32.62 8.93 -8.47
CA GLY A 16 -32.33 8.35 -7.15
C GLY A 16 -31.09 7.44 -7.17
N THR A 17 -30.06 7.86 -7.91
CA THR A 17 -28.83 7.11 -8.16
C THR A 17 -27.60 7.97 -7.88
N ILE A 18 -26.57 7.38 -7.29
CA ILE A 18 -25.24 7.99 -7.14
C ILE A 18 -24.25 7.22 -8.00
N LEU A 19 -23.38 7.95 -8.70
CA LEU A 19 -22.20 7.40 -9.33
C LEU A 19 -20.96 8.08 -8.74
N ALA A 20 -20.02 7.30 -8.24
CA ALA A 20 -18.74 7.78 -7.74
C ALA A 20 -17.58 7.00 -8.35
N THR A 21 -16.43 7.63 -8.51
CA THR A 21 -15.25 7.00 -9.11
C THR A 21 -13.96 7.54 -8.51
N VAL A 22 -12.93 6.68 -8.46
CA VAL A 22 -11.56 7.03 -8.09
C VAL A 22 -10.57 6.08 -8.78
N THR A 23 -9.41 6.58 -9.20
CA THR A 23 -8.28 5.76 -9.65
C THR A 23 -7.29 5.62 -8.49
N ILE A 24 -6.92 4.38 -8.15
CA ILE A 24 -6.04 4.06 -7.02
C ILE A 24 -4.82 3.29 -7.53
N ALA A 25 -3.62 3.72 -7.16
CA ALA A 25 -2.35 3.16 -7.65
C ALA A 25 -1.93 1.81 -7.01
N VAL A 26 -2.87 0.87 -6.90
CA VAL A 26 -2.63 -0.52 -6.46
C VAL A 26 -3.46 -1.49 -7.32
N PRO A 27 -3.10 -2.79 -7.38
CA PRO A 27 -3.87 -3.79 -8.15
C PRO A 27 -5.31 -4.01 -7.64
N PRO A 28 -6.26 -4.44 -8.49
CA PRO A 28 -7.66 -4.62 -8.13
C PRO A 28 -7.87 -5.55 -6.92
N GLU A 29 -7.04 -6.59 -6.78
CA GLU A 29 -7.09 -7.55 -5.68
C GLU A 29 -6.86 -6.86 -4.32
N ARG A 30 -5.95 -5.87 -4.29
CA ARG A 30 -5.66 -5.11 -3.07
C ARG A 30 -6.81 -4.17 -2.71
N VAL A 31 -7.40 -3.51 -3.71
CA VAL A 31 -8.58 -2.66 -3.53
C VAL A 31 -9.76 -3.50 -3.05
N PHE A 32 -10.02 -4.64 -3.70
CA PHE A 32 -11.09 -5.58 -3.33
C PHE A 32 -10.95 -6.01 -1.87
N ARG A 33 -9.76 -6.47 -1.47
CA ARG A 33 -9.49 -6.84 -0.08
C ARG A 33 -9.73 -5.68 0.89
N ALA A 34 -9.35 -4.45 0.52
CA ALA A 34 -9.54 -3.28 1.37
C ALA A 34 -11.01 -2.96 1.63
N ILE A 35 -11.90 -3.23 0.67
CA ILE A 35 -13.33 -2.93 0.76
C ILE A 35 -14.19 -4.11 1.26
N THR A 36 -13.62 -5.30 1.47
CA THR A 36 -14.37 -6.48 1.93
C THR A 36 -13.87 -7.10 3.23
N ALA A 37 -12.59 -6.98 3.56
CA ALA A 37 -12.03 -7.70 4.70
C ALA A 37 -12.30 -7.01 6.03
N ASP A 38 -12.64 -7.81 7.03
CA ASP A 38 -12.95 -7.40 8.41
C ASP A 38 -11.78 -6.70 9.10
N ASP A 39 -10.55 -7.16 8.83
CA ASP A 39 -9.31 -6.58 9.33
C ASP A 39 -8.88 -5.32 8.57
N GLN A 40 -9.52 -4.98 7.44
CA GLN A 40 -9.13 -3.84 6.61
C GLN A 40 -10.03 -2.64 6.77
N ILE A 41 -11.35 -2.81 6.75
CA ILE A 41 -12.31 -1.69 6.77
C ILE A 41 -12.10 -0.73 7.96
N PRO A 42 -11.92 -1.20 9.22
CA PRO A 42 -11.69 -0.32 10.36
C PRO A 42 -10.42 0.54 10.26
N LEU A 43 -9.45 0.14 9.42
CA LEU A 43 -8.18 0.88 9.27
C LEU A 43 -8.34 2.18 8.49
N TRP A 44 -9.34 2.27 7.61
CA TRP A 44 -9.45 3.39 6.66
C TRP A 44 -10.83 4.04 6.63
N TRP A 45 -11.90 3.34 7.00
CA TRP A 45 -13.26 3.88 6.84
C TRP A 45 -13.61 4.84 7.98
N GLY A 46 -13.17 6.08 7.82
CA GLY A 46 -13.52 7.19 8.70
C GLY A 46 -12.35 8.10 9.08
N ALA A 47 -12.69 9.16 9.80
CA ALA A 47 -11.77 10.11 10.41
C ALA A 47 -12.28 10.49 11.82
N ASP A 48 -11.37 10.72 12.75
CA ASP A 48 -11.69 10.92 14.18
C ASP A 48 -12.50 12.20 14.43
N ASP A 49 -12.33 13.20 13.57
CA ASP A 49 -13.05 14.48 13.57
C ASP A 49 -14.44 14.39 12.92
N MET A 50 -14.84 13.22 12.41
CA MET A 50 -16.11 13.01 11.72
C MET A 50 -16.84 11.77 12.23
N TYR A 51 -16.42 10.61 11.78
CA TYR A 51 -16.88 9.33 12.24
C TYR A 51 -15.84 8.28 11.86
N ARG A 52 -15.68 7.25 12.69
CA ARG A 52 -14.75 6.15 12.43
C ARG A 52 -15.41 4.80 12.65
N THR A 53 -15.27 3.93 11.64
CA THR A 53 -15.60 2.51 11.77
C THR A 53 -14.61 1.86 12.73
N THR A 54 -15.13 1.22 13.77
CA THR A 54 -14.33 0.53 14.80
C THR A 54 -14.35 -0.97 14.65
N LYS A 55 -15.37 -1.51 13.96
CA LYS A 55 -15.52 -2.94 13.71
C LYS A 55 -16.26 -3.19 12.41
N HIS A 56 -15.82 -4.21 11.68
CA HIS A 56 -16.52 -4.75 10.52
C HIS A 56 -16.64 -6.26 10.65
N THR A 57 -17.77 -6.81 10.23
CA THR A 57 -18.01 -8.26 10.13
C THR A 57 -18.65 -8.56 8.79
N ALA A 58 -18.14 -9.56 8.08
CA ALA A 58 -18.60 -9.93 6.75
C ALA A 58 -18.61 -11.45 6.55
N ASP A 59 -19.73 -11.99 6.12
CA ASP A 59 -19.82 -13.32 5.51
C ASP A 59 -19.72 -13.15 3.99
N LEU A 60 -18.50 -13.11 3.45
CA LEU A 60 -18.22 -12.68 2.07
C LEU A 60 -18.60 -13.74 1.03
N ARG A 61 -19.90 -13.91 0.80
CA ARG A 61 -20.51 -14.76 -0.23
C ARG A 61 -21.90 -14.22 -0.57
N PRO A 62 -22.47 -14.54 -1.74
CA PRO A 62 -23.86 -14.21 -2.02
C PRO A 62 -24.81 -14.72 -0.92
N GLY A 63 -25.71 -13.84 -0.46
CA GLY A 63 -26.62 -14.04 0.67
C GLY A 63 -25.98 -13.95 2.06
N GLY A 64 -24.67 -13.68 2.16
CA GLY A 64 -24.00 -13.49 3.43
C GLY A 64 -24.22 -12.08 3.99
N ALA A 65 -24.38 -11.97 5.31
CA ALA A 65 -24.61 -10.69 5.98
C ALA A 65 -23.30 -9.92 6.22
N TRP A 66 -23.40 -8.59 6.19
CA TRP A 66 -22.31 -7.70 6.59
C TRP A 66 -22.81 -6.62 7.54
N ARG A 67 -21.90 -6.14 8.41
CA ARG A 67 -22.17 -5.08 9.37
C ARG A 67 -20.91 -4.28 9.67
N SER A 68 -21.04 -2.96 9.65
CA SER A 68 -20.04 -2.02 10.13
C SER A 68 -20.58 -1.26 11.34
N GLU A 69 -19.76 -1.15 12.37
CA GLU A 69 -20.03 -0.40 13.60
C GLU A 69 -18.97 0.69 13.76
N GLY A 70 -19.35 1.85 14.28
CA GLY A 70 -18.43 2.95 14.45
C GLY A 70 -18.92 4.02 15.42
N LYS A 71 -18.11 5.05 15.58
CA LYS A 71 -18.40 6.21 16.43
C LYS A 71 -18.41 7.50 15.64
N SER A 72 -19.36 8.38 15.91
CA SER A 72 -19.32 9.77 15.42
C SER A 72 -18.31 10.61 16.20
N ALA A 73 -18.03 11.83 15.72
CA ALA A 73 -17.17 12.81 16.38
C ALA A 73 -17.66 13.14 17.81
N ASP A 74 -18.97 13.10 18.04
CA ASP A 74 -19.59 13.31 19.35
C ASP A 74 -19.56 12.05 20.26
N GLY A 75 -18.89 10.98 19.79
CA GLY A 75 -18.75 9.72 20.51
C GLY A 75 -19.98 8.81 20.49
N GLN A 76 -21.01 9.14 19.72
CA GLN A 76 -22.23 8.33 19.58
C GLN A 76 -21.96 7.12 18.68
N ASP A 77 -22.45 5.95 19.09
CA ASP A 77 -22.33 4.73 18.31
C ASP A 77 -23.30 4.75 17.11
N PHE A 78 -22.82 4.31 15.96
CA PHE A 78 -23.64 4.07 14.78
C PHE A 78 -23.34 2.70 14.18
N HIS A 79 -24.26 2.22 13.35
CA HIS A 79 -24.03 1.01 12.57
C HIS A 79 -24.70 1.10 11.20
N VAL A 80 -24.15 0.38 10.23
CA VAL A 80 -24.74 0.15 8.91
C VAL A 80 -24.56 -1.33 8.60
N GLY A 81 -25.48 -1.92 7.85
CA GLY A 81 -25.31 -3.30 7.40
C GLY A 81 -26.16 -3.64 6.21
N GLY A 82 -26.11 -4.90 5.83
CA GLY A 82 -26.85 -5.44 4.70
C GLY A 82 -26.43 -6.88 4.41
N GLU A 83 -26.63 -7.27 3.16
CA GLU A 83 -26.33 -8.59 2.62
C GLU A 83 -25.59 -8.44 1.30
N TYR A 84 -24.62 -9.32 1.04
CA TYR A 84 -23.96 -9.39 -0.25
C TYR A 84 -24.89 -10.05 -1.26
N LEU A 85 -25.16 -9.37 -2.37
CA LEU A 85 -25.97 -9.89 -3.47
C LEU A 85 -25.10 -10.61 -4.50
N GLU A 86 -23.89 -10.09 -4.75
CA GLU A 86 -22.94 -10.62 -5.73
C GLU A 86 -21.51 -10.41 -5.21
N VAL A 87 -20.67 -11.43 -5.34
CA VAL A 87 -19.26 -11.37 -4.93
C VAL A 87 -18.43 -12.04 -6.02
N GLU A 88 -17.71 -11.25 -6.80
CA GLU A 88 -16.84 -11.71 -7.89
C GLU A 88 -15.45 -11.08 -7.73
N PRO A 89 -14.56 -11.66 -6.90
CA PRO A 89 -13.23 -11.12 -6.70
C PRO A 89 -12.37 -11.23 -7.97
N PRO A 90 -11.54 -10.22 -8.29
CA PRO A 90 -11.47 -8.89 -7.68
C PRO A 90 -12.35 -7.84 -8.37
N HIS A 91 -13.24 -8.23 -9.29
CA HIS A 91 -13.85 -7.32 -10.26
C HIS A 91 -15.14 -6.64 -9.80
N ARG A 92 -15.96 -7.31 -8.98
CA ARG A 92 -17.31 -6.83 -8.71
C ARG A 92 -17.82 -7.25 -7.33
N LEU A 93 -18.49 -6.32 -6.66
CA LEU A 93 -19.17 -6.53 -5.39
C LEU A 93 -20.50 -5.80 -5.41
N VAL A 94 -21.60 -6.51 -5.16
CA VAL A 94 -22.92 -5.92 -4.99
C VAL A 94 -23.43 -6.24 -3.61
N MET A 95 -23.90 -5.24 -2.87
CA MET A 95 -24.41 -5.40 -1.52
C MET A 95 -25.61 -4.50 -1.27
N THR A 96 -26.54 -4.96 -0.44
CA THR A 96 -27.57 -4.07 0.09
C THR A 96 -26.97 -3.14 1.14
N TRP A 97 -27.61 -2.00 1.33
CA TRP A 97 -27.20 -0.97 2.27
C TRP A 97 -28.42 -0.53 3.09
N LYS A 98 -28.36 -0.80 4.40
CA LYS A 98 -29.36 -0.38 5.38
C LYS A 98 -28.68 0.50 6.42
N ALA A 99 -29.03 1.78 6.38
CA ALA A 99 -28.53 2.78 7.33
C ALA A 99 -29.66 3.24 8.26
N PRO A 100 -29.46 3.28 9.58
CA PRO A 100 -30.51 3.59 10.55
C PRO A 100 -31.05 5.01 10.40
N TRP A 101 -30.28 5.93 9.84
CA TRP A 101 -30.71 7.31 9.54
C TRP A 101 -31.57 7.44 8.27
N ASP A 102 -31.68 6.40 7.44
CA ASP A 102 -32.57 6.36 6.26
C ASP A 102 -33.84 5.51 6.51
N GLY A 103 -34.21 5.30 7.78
CA GLY A 103 -35.38 4.53 8.17
C GLY A 103 -35.29 3.04 7.81
N ASP A 104 -36.39 2.45 7.32
CA ASP A 104 -36.46 1.05 6.90
C ASP A 104 -36.06 0.82 5.43
N ASN A 105 -35.54 1.84 4.77
CA ASN A 105 -35.16 1.73 3.36
C ASN A 105 -33.93 0.84 3.20
N VAL A 106 -33.96 0.03 2.14
CA VAL A 106 -32.82 -0.80 1.70
C VAL A 106 -32.44 -0.34 0.30
N THR A 107 -31.21 0.13 0.17
CA THR A 107 -30.62 0.54 -1.10
C THR A 107 -29.58 -0.48 -1.56
N THR A 108 -29.05 -0.32 -2.77
CA THR A 108 -28.04 -1.24 -3.34
C THR A 108 -26.77 -0.48 -3.69
N VAL A 109 -25.62 -1.00 -3.29
CA VAL A 109 -24.29 -0.49 -3.64
C VAL A 109 -23.60 -1.51 -4.53
N THR A 110 -23.11 -1.06 -5.68
CA THR A 110 -22.30 -1.85 -6.62
C THR A 110 -20.91 -1.23 -6.73
N TYR A 111 -19.89 -2.00 -6.42
CA TYR A 111 -18.49 -1.70 -6.74
C TYR A 111 -18.10 -2.45 -8.00
N THR A 112 -17.43 -1.76 -8.92
CA THR A 112 -16.78 -2.34 -10.11
C THR A 112 -15.32 -1.91 -10.10
N LEU A 113 -14.41 -2.87 -10.18
CA LEU A 113 -12.96 -2.66 -10.15
C LEU A 113 -12.35 -3.09 -11.49
N GLU A 114 -11.79 -2.12 -12.19
CA GLU A 114 -11.18 -2.32 -13.50
C GLU A 114 -9.68 -2.04 -13.41
N ALA A 115 -8.85 -2.96 -13.91
CA ALA A 115 -7.42 -2.71 -14.06
C ALA A 115 -7.19 -1.63 -15.13
N VAL A 116 -6.40 -0.63 -14.80
CA VAL A 116 -5.96 0.46 -15.70
C VAL A 116 -4.44 0.60 -15.59
N GLU A 117 -3.82 1.31 -16.54
CA GLU A 117 -2.36 1.49 -16.57
C GLU A 117 -1.78 2.01 -15.25
N GLU A 118 -2.51 2.91 -14.58
CA GLU A 118 -2.10 3.57 -13.35
C GLU A 118 -2.47 2.80 -12.07
N GLY A 119 -3.15 1.64 -12.18
CA GLY A 119 -3.59 0.83 -11.05
C GLY A 119 -5.02 0.30 -11.24
N THR A 120 -5.94 0.72 -10.37
CA THR A 120 -7.34 0.27 -10.40
C THR A 120 -8.28 1.47 -10.50
N ARG A 121 -9.20 1.42 -11.46
CA ARG A 121 -10.37 2.30 -11.47
C ARG A 121 -11.49 1.63 -10.67
N LEU A 122 -11.85 2.24 -9.55
CA LEU A 122 -13.02 1.86 -8.75
C LEU A 122 -14.19 2.74 -9.16
N THR A 123 -15.26 2.11 -9.66
CA THR A 123 -16.56 2.74 -9.89
C THR A 123 -17.56 2.23 -8.85
N LEU A 124 -18.23 3.15 -8.16
CA LEU A 124 -19.29 2.87 -7.21
C LEU A 124 -20.61 3.41 -7.75
N ARG A 125 -21.63 2.55 -7.79
CA ARG A 125 -23.01 2.94 -8.07
C ARG A 125 -23.87 2.65 -6.85
N HIS A 126 -24.67 3.61 -6.41
CA HIS A 126 -25.61 3.43 -5.29
C HIS A 126 -27.03 3.78 -5.74
N ASP A 127 -27.91 2.79 -5.75
CA ASP A 127 -29.28 2.85 -6.24
C ASP A 127 -30.33 2.70 -5.14
N GLY A 128 -31.56 3.09 -5.44
CA GLY A 128 -32.73 2.77 -4.61
C GLY A 128 -33.23 3.92 -3.75
N PHE A 129 -32.76 5.16 -3.98
CA PHE A 129 -33.23 6.33 -3.23
C PHE A 129 -34.64 6.78 -3.62
N GLY A 130 -35.08 6.49 -4.86
CA GLY A 130 -36.40 6.91 -5.36
C GLY A 130 -36.63 8.42 -5.13
N PRO A 131 -37.74 8.84 -4.51
CA PRO A 131 -38.03 10.26 -4.27
C PRO A 131 -37.19 10.89 -3.13
N ARG A 132 -36.33 10.15 -2.43
CA ARG A 132 -35.53 10.63 -1.29
C ARG A 132 -34.33 11.46 -1.75
N GLN A 133 -34.59 12.59 -2.39
CA GLN A 133 -33.55 13.42 -3.03
C GLN A 133 -32.48 13.91 -2.04
N GLU A 134 -32.88 14.32 -0.84
CA GLU A 134 -31.93 14.78 0.19
C GLU A 134 -31.01 13.65 0.66
N SER A 135 -31.57 12.46 0.89
CA SER A 135 -30.80 11.25 1.23
C SER A 135 -29.82 10.90 0.11
N CYS A 136 -30.24 10.94 -1.14
CA CYS A 136 -29.38 10.72 -2.32
C CYS A 136 -28.22 11.73 -2.37
N ARG A 137 -28.49 13.03 -2.19
CA ARG A 137 -27.43 14.07 -2.15
C ARG A 137 -26.45 13.84 -1.01
N SER A 138 -26.96 13.59 0.19
CA SER A 138 -26.15 13.39 1.40
C SER A 138 -25.22 12.18 1.26
N HIS A 139 -25.76 11.03 0.80
CA HIS A 139 -24.96 9.85 0.53
C HIS A 139 -23.93 10.09 -0.59
N GLY A 140 -24.26 10.91 -1.61
CA GLY A 140 -23.33 11.28 -2.67
C GLY A 140 -22.08 11.98 -2.13
N SER A 141 -22.26 13.01 -1.29
CA SER A 141 -21.15 13.68 -0.60
C SER A 141 -20.43 12.74 0.38
N GLY A 142 -21.14 11.78 0.98
CA GLY A 142 -20.56 10.73 1.81
C GLY A 142 -19.58 9.86 1.02
N TRP A 143 -19.98 9.37 -0.16
CA TRP A 143 -19.14 8.49 -0.98
C TRP A 143 -17.88 9.16 -1.50
N GLU A 144 -17.94 10.42 -1.92
CA GLU A 144 -16.73 11.15 -2.33
C GLU A 144 -15.67 11.16 -1.22
N ARG A 145 -16.11 11.38 0.03
CA ARG A 145 -15.23 11.34 1.20
C ARG A 145 -14.71 9.94 1.51
N VAL A 146 -15.59 8.94 1.51
CA VAL A 146 -15.24 7.54 1.81
C VAL A 146 -14.19 7.02 0.80
N LEU A 147 -14.38 7.28 -0.48
CA LEU A 147 -13.39 6.93 -1.51
C LEU A 147 -12.08 7.70 -1.34
N GLY A 148 -12.12 8.93 -0.82
CA GLY A 148 -10.93 9.70 -0.45
C GLY A 148 -10.12 9.04 0.66
N TRP A 149 -10.78 8.56 1.71
CA TRP A 149 -10.11 7.83 2.79
C TRP A 149 -9.52 6.49 2.31
N LEU A 150 -10.27 5.72 1.50
CA LEU A 150 -9.77 4.49 0.89
C LEU A 150 -8.51 4.74 0.05
N GLY A 151 -8.58 5.75 -0.84
CA GLY A 151 -7.45 6.14 -1.67
C GLY A 151 -6.24 6.57 -0.83
N GLY A 152 -6.44 7.40 0.19
CA GLY A 152 -5.38 7.85 1.08
C GLY A 152 -4.71 6.71 1.85
N PHE A 153 -5.49 5.75 2.36
CA PHE A 153 -4.98 4.56 3.05
C PHE A 153 -4.11 3.70 2.13
N LEU A 154 -4.61 3.38 0.94
CA LEU A 154 -3.90 2.55 -0.04
C LEU A 154 -2.67 3.26 -0.62
N ALA A 155 -2.73 4.58 -0.83
CA ALA A 155 -1.58 5.37 -1.25
C ALA A 155 -0.49 5.42 -0.16
N ALA A 156 -0.88 5.59 1.11
CA ALA A 156 0.07 5.59 2.22
C ALA A 156 0.73 4.21 2.41
N GLU A 157 -0.02 3.13 2.21
CA GLU A 157 0.54 1.77 2.20
C GLU A 157 1.49 1.54 1.03
N ALA A 158 1.09 1.91 -0.19
CA ALA A 158 1.94 1.82 -1.37
C ALA A 158 3.20 2.68 -1.24
N GLY A 159 3.11 3.86 -0.63
CA GLY A 159 4.25 4.74 -0.34
C GLY A 159 5.21 4.17 0.72
N ARG A 160 4.69 3.44 1.72
CA ARG A 160 5.52 2.69 2.68
C ARG A 160 6.22 1.48 2.04
N ASN A 161 5.61 0.89 1.02
CA ASN A 161 6.15 -0.27 0.30
C ASN A 161 6.86 0.11 -1.01
N ALA A 162 6.93 1.40 -1.37
CA ALA A 162 7.65 1.84 -2.54
C ALA A 162 9.15 1.55 -2.31
N PRO A 163 9.84 0.90 -3.27
CA PRO A 163 11.24 0.57 -3.08
C PRO A 163 12.05 1.86 -2.91
N ALA A 164 12.60 2.06 -1.72
CA ALA A 164 13.60 3.06 -1.42
C ALA A 164 14.96 2.61 -1.98
N VAL A 165 15.83 3.59 -2.22
CA VAL A 165 17.19 3.31 -2.67
C VAL A 165 18.16 3.62 -1.54
N PHE A 166 19.07 2.69 -1.29
CA PHE A 166 20.08 2.83 -0.24
C PHE A 166 21.47 2.84 -0.85
N HIS A 167 22.27 3.80 -0.40
CA HIS A 167 23.71 3.82 -0.59
C HIS A 167 24.37 3.05 0.55
N CYS A 168 25.01 1.94 0.21
CA CYS A 168 25.72 1.08 1.13
C CYS A 168 27.22 1.15 0.84
N ARG A 169 27.98 1.77 1.75
CA ARG A 169 29.44 1.88 1.66
C ARG A 169 30.09 0.77 2.49
N LEU A 170 30.75 -0.16 1.81
CA LEU A 170 31.62 -1.17 2.43
C LEU A 170 32.99 -0.55 2.73
N ILE A 171 33.33 -0.49 4.02
CA ILE A 171 34.60 0.03 4.50
C ILE A 171 35.49 -1.16 4.87
N PRO A 172 36.65 -1.32 4.20
CA PRO A 172 37.58 -2.39 4.50
C PRO A 172 38.26 -2.18 5.87
N PRO A 173 38.88 -3.23 6.44
CA PRO A 173 39.51 -3.15 7.76
C PRO A 173 40.74 -2.23 7.81
N ARG A 174 41.33 -1.89 6.65
CA ARG A 174 42.47 -0.99 6.53
C ARG A 174 42.47 -0.22 5.19
N PRO A 175 43.00 1.01 5.11
CA PRO A 175 42.95 1.85 3.91
C PRO A 175 43.64 1.26 2.67
N ASP A 176 44.70 0.48 2.88
CA ASP A 176 45.51 -0.15 1.84
C ASP A 176 45.02 -1.58 1.50
N PHE A 177 43.91 -2.03 2.08
CA PHE A 177 43.42 -3.40 2.00
C PHE A 177 43.39 -3.94 0.58
N ALA A 178 42.84 -3.17 -0.37
CA ALA A 178 42.72 -3.57 -1.77
C ALA A 178 44.07 -3.90 -2.45
N PHE A 179 45.18 -3.42 -1.90
CA PHE A 179 46.53 -3.63 -2.41
C PHE A 179 47.34 -4.63 -1.57
N THR A 180 46.92 -4.91 -0.33
CA THR A 180 47.66 -5.74 0.64
C THR A 180 46.90 -6.98 1.10
N MET A 181 45.94 -7.47 0.30
CA MET A 181 45.19 -8.70 0.61
C MET A 181 46.09 -9.93 0.72
N THR A 182 45.94 -10.64 1.83
CA THR A 182 46.40 -12.03 1.99
C THR A 182 45.59 -12.98 1.09
N GLU A 183 46.05 -14.22 0.93
CA GLU A 183 45.32 -15.23 0.15
C GLU A 183 43.94 -15.53 0.74
N GLU A 184 43.84 -15.61 2.06
CA GLU A 184 42.54 -15.80 2.74
C GLU A 184 41.59 -14.61 2.50
N GLU A 185 42.10 -13.38 2.56
CA GLU A 185 41.30 -12.19 2.30
C GLU A 185 40.86 -12.12 0.82
N ARG A 186 41.72 -12.56 -0.11
CA ARG A 186 41.38 -12.65 -1.53
C ARG A 186 40.27 -13.68 -1.78
N ALA A 187 40.34 -14.83 -1.12
CA ALA A 187 39.28 -15.84 -1.18
C ALA A 187 37.95 -15.29 -0.63
N LEU A 188 37.99 -14.61 0.53
CA LEU A 188 36.81 -13.97 1.11
C LEU A 188 36.20 -12.90 0.19
N MET A 189 37.02 -12.10 -0.50
CA MET A 189 36.54 -11.14 -1.50
C MET A 189 35.92 -11.82 -2.73
N GLY A 190 36.33 -13.06 -3.04
CA GLY A 190 35.67 -13.91 -4.03
C GLY A 190 34.24 -14.27 -3.61
N ASP A 191 34.08 -14.78 -2.38
CA ASP A 191 32.76 -15.11 -1.81
C ASP A 191 31.85 -13.88 -1.77
N HIS A 192 32.39 -12.73 -1.36
CA HIS A 192 31.72 -11.44 -1.40
C HIS A 192 31.25 -11.07 -2.81
N ALA A 193 32.13 -11.16 -3.82
CA ALA A 193 31.76 -10.84 -5.20
C ALA A 193 30.63 -11.74 -5.72
N ASP A 194 30.63 -13.03 -5.37
CA ASP A 194 29.57 -13.96 -5.77
C ASP A 194 28.26 -13.67 -5.05
N TYR A 195 28.32 -13.30 -3.77
CA TYR A 195 27.17 -12.80 -3.01
C TYR A 195 26.56 -11.57 -3.68
N LEU A 196 27.35 -10.53 -3.98
CA LEU A 196 26.86 -9.30 -4.63
C LEU A 196 26.26 -9.60 -6.01
N ARG A 197 26.89 -10.47 -6.81
CA ARG A 197 26.32 -10.92 -8.10
C ARG A 197 24.97 -11.60 -7.93
N SER A 198 24.76 -12.35 -6.85
CA SER A 198 23.45 -12.94 -6.56
C SER A 198 22.40 -11.86 -6.27
N GLN A 199 22.73 -10.82 -5.51
CA GLN A 199 21.83 -9.72 -5.20
C GLN A 199 21.48 -8.89 -6.45
N LEU A 200 22.46 -8.70 -7.35
CA LEU A 200 22.23 -8.08 -8.66
C LEU A 200 21.26 -8.90 -9.52
N ARG A 201 21.42 -10.23 -9.57
CA ARG A 201 20.50 -11.11 -10.32
C ARG A 201 19.09 -11.13 -9.74
N HIS A 202 18.94 -11.03 -8.41
CA HIS A 202 17.63 -10.96 -7.76
C HIS A 202 16.95 -9.59 -7.92
N GLY A 203 17.67 -8.56 -8.39
CA GLY A 203 17.14 -7.20 -8.56
C GLY A 203 17.09 -6.37 -7.28
N THR A 204 17.52 -6.94 -6.13
CA THR A 204 17.64 -6.25 -4.84
C THR A 204 18.79 -5.23 -4.86
N MET A 205 19.83 -5.50 -5.65
CA MET A 205 20.96 -4.61 -5.87
C MET A 205 20.93 -4.09 -7.31
N MET A 206 21.18 -2.79 -7.47
CA MET A 206 21.22 -2.13 -8.76
C MET A 206 22.65 -2.04 -9.30
N ILE A 207 23.58 -1.68 -8.43
CA ILE A 207 24.98 -1.42 -8.77
C ILE A 207 25.84 -1.89 -7.60
N ALA A 208 26.97 -2.53 -7.91
CA ALA A 208 28.05 -2.71 -6.95
C ALA A 208 29.42 -2.66 -7.60
N GLY A 209 30.42 -2.19 -6.86
CA GLY A 209 31.80 -2.17 -7.32
C GLY A 209 32.73 -1.39 -6.40
N PRO A 210 34.06 -1.54 -6.58
CA PRO A 210 35.02 -0.76 -5.82
C PRO A 210 35.05 0.70 -6.28
N VAL A 211 35.23 1.61 -5.33
CA VAL A 211 35.49 3.02 -5.55
C VAL A 211 36.96 3.30 -5.23
N ALA A 212 37.68 3.83 -6.20
CA ALA A 212 39.09 4.18 -6.10
C ALA A 212 39.28 5.56 -5.43
N ASP A 213 38.96 5.63 -4.15
CA ASP A 213 39.15 6.83 -3.33
C ASP A 213 40.64 6.99 -2.97
N PRO A 214 41.25 8.17 -3.19
CA PRO A 214 42.65 8.44 -2.81
C PRO A 214 42.96 8.21 -1.33
N ALA A 215 41.97 8.31 -0.44
CA ALA A 215 42.13 8.04 0.98
C ALA A 215 42.15 6.53 1.32
N GLY A 216 41.83 5.66 0.35
CA GLY A 216 41.76 4.21 0.49
C GLY A 216 40.52 3.65 -0.22
N PRO A 217 40.65 2.62 -1.08
CA PRO A 217 39.51 2.05 -1.79
C PRO A 217 38.42 1.51 -0.87
N TRP A 218 37.15 1.66 -1.27
CA TRP A 218 35.99 1.16 -0.55
C TRP A 218 34.94 0.58 -1.52
N GLY A 219 33.98 -0.20 -1.04
CA GLY A 219 32.95 -0.80 -1.90
C GLY A 219 31.67 0.02 -1.95
N LEU A 220 31.20 0.34 -3.15
CA LEU A 220 29.87 0.91 -3.40
C LEU A 220 28.86 -0.21 -3.62
N CYS A 221 27.71 -0.11 -2.98
CA CYS A 221 26.52 -0.90 -3.26
C CYS A 221 25.30 0.03 -3.29
N ILE A 222 24.50 -0.03 -4.35
CA ILE A 222 23.21 0.66 -4.45
C ILE A 222 22.11 -0.40 -4.40
N LEU A 223 21.31 -0.39 -3.34
CA LEU A 223 20.22 -1.34 -3.13
C LEU A 223 18.87 -0.69 -3.44
N ARG A 224 17.94 -1.48 -3.98
CA ARG A 224 16.53 -1.09 -4.18
C ARG A 224 15.64 -2.05 -3.39
N VAL A 225 15.20 -1.61 -2.22
CA VAL A 225 14.45 -2.40 -1.22
C VAL A 225 13.39 -1.53 -0.54
N ALA A 226 12.38 -2.13 0.08
CA ALA A 226 11.28 -1.35 0.67
C ALA A 226 11.69 -0.63 1.96
N THR A 227 12.62 -1.20 2.72
CA THR A 227 12.97 -0.69 4.07
C THR A 227 14.47 -0.71 4.36
N GLU A 228 14.90 0.09 5.34
CA GLU A 228 16.28 0.04 5.83
C GLU A 228 16.61 -1.31 6.48
N ALA A 229 15.64 -1.97 7.12
CA ALA A 229 15.82 -3.29 7.70
C ALA A 229 16.16 -4.34 6.62
N GLU A 230 15.50 -4.27 5.46
CA GLU A 230 15.84 -5.11 4.31
C GLU A 230 17.24 -4.78 3.75
N ALA A 231 17.59 -3.49 3.65
CA ALA A 231 18.94 -3.08 3.22
C ALA A 231 20.01 -3.64 4.16
N ARG A 232 19.77 -3.57 5.47
CA ARG A 232 20.64 -4.13 6.51
C ARG A 232 20.74 -5.65 6.41
N ALA A 233 19.62 -6.35 6.18
CA ALA A 233 19.64 -7.79 5.99
C ALA A 233 20.53 -8.22 4.81
N VAL A 234 20.56 -7.44 3.73
CA VAL A 234 21.49 -7.66 2.61
C VAL A 234 22.94 -7.44 3.05
N THR A 235 23.25 -6.32 3.72
CA THR A 235 24.64 -6.06 4.15
C THR A 235 25.13 -7.04 5.23
N ASP A 236 24.24 -7.47 6.13
CA ASP A 236 24.52 -8.44 7.19
C ASP A 236 24.69 -9.86 6.65
N GLY A 237 24.08 -10.14 5.49
CA GLY A 237 24.24 -11.39 4.76
C GLY A 237 25.59 -11.51 4.04
N ASP A 238 26.30 -10.39 3.85
CA ASP A 238 27.54 -10.34 3.09
C ASP A 238 28.66 -11.14 3.79
N PRO A 239 29.34 -12.07 3.08
CA PRO A 239 30.48 -12.82 3.61
C PRO A 239 31.54 -11.98 4.32
N VAL A 240 31.87 -10.77 3.80
CA VAL A 240 32.90 -9.96 4.45
C VAL A 240 32.47 -9.45 5.82
N LEU A 241 31.17 -9.14 6.01
CA LEU A 241 30.66 -8.69 7.30
C LEU A 241 30.52 -9.86 8.27
N ARG A 242 30.01 -11.00 7.80
CA ARG A 242 29.86 -12.23 8.60
C ARG A 242 31.19 -12.82 9.05
N SER A 243 32.28 -12.56 8.33
CA SER A 243 33.61 -13.08 8.68
C SER A 243 34.19 -12.47 9.97
N GLY A 244 33.66 -11.32 10.42
CA GLY A 244 34.17 -10.61 11.59
C GLY A 244 35.57 -10.00 11.43
N ARG A 245 36.11 -9.95 10.20
CA ARG A 245 37.47 -9.46 9.91
C ARG A 245 37.59 -7.93 9.83
N GLY A 246 36.74 -7.20 10.55
CA GLY A 246 36.81 -5.73 10.67
C GLY A 246 36.21 -4.93 9.50
N PHE A 247 35.52 -5.58 8.57
CA PHE A 247 34.71 -4.87 7.58
C PHE A 247 33.50 -4.20 8.24
N ARG A 248 33.04 -3.09 7.66
CA ARG A 248 31.88 -2.33 8.15
C ARG A 248 31.06 -1.83 6.98
N TYR A 249 29.73 -1.85 7.11
CA TYR A 249 28.84 -1.13 6.20
C TYR A 249 28.32 0.16 6.83
N GLU A 250 28.32 1.23 6.03
CA GLU A 250 27.51 2.41 6.27
C GLU A 250 26.31 2.35 5.32
N VAL A 251 25.10 2.20 5.87
CA VAL A 251 23.84 2.09 5.12
C VAL A 251 23.08 3.40 5.26
N LEU A 252 22.87 4.09 4.14
CA LEU A 252 22.26 5.42 4.11
C LEU A 252 21.11 5.45 3.09
N PRO A 253 19.89 5.89 3.46
CA PRO A 253 18.83 6.12 2.49
C PRO A 253 19.21 7.28 1.56
N MET A 254 18.99 7.11 0.26
CA MET A 254 19.15 8.19 -0.71
C MET A 254 17.90 9.06 -0.71
N MET A 255 18.07 10.38 -0.54
CA MET A 255 16.95 11.33 -0.53
C MET A 255 16.22 11.42 -1.87
N SER A 256 16.95 11.23 -2.97
CA SER A 256 16.42 11.16 -4.33
C SER A 256 17.39 10.37 -5.21
N VAL A 257 16.87 9.79 -6.29
CA VAL A 257 17.63 9.02 -7.28
C VAL A 257 17.13 9.34 -8.68
N ILE A 258 18.06 9.51 -9.61
CA ILE A 258 17.80 9.60 -11.04
C ILE A 258 18.33 8.29 -11.63
N MET A 259 17.47 7.55 -12.36
CA MET A 259 17.79 6.27 -12.99
C MET A 259 17.64 6.37 -14.49
#